data_AF-A0A944QJ04-F1
#
_entry.id   AF-A0A944QJ04-F1
#
_cell.length_a   1.000
_cell.length_b   1.000
_cell.length_c   1.000
_cell.angle_alpha   90.00
_cell.angle_beta   90.00
_cell.angle_gamma   90.00
#
_symmetry.space_group_name_H-M   'P 1'
#
loop_
_entity.id
_entity.type
_entity.pdbx_description
1 polymer ?
#
loop_
_entity_poly.entity_id
_entity_poly.type
_entity_poly.pdbx_seq_one_letter_code
_entity_poly.pdbx_strand_id
1 'polypeptide(L)'
;MNLSEVTYPKDTKNRVQNILVQEARRNAKPSPRWRKPTMLTFAGLALAGTTAAGVYVALAPVEDKRDVRCYYRADLTRTYPVLEGNPGVTRPPYITTGIFVTGFDEKKNPYPDDKNAGMKQVVDPINQCSRAWDMGTMNPYGINNDLIPKGFISPPPGDLPTAEGVKDQNGKPLFPDPALKSFGNYIPFLTACVVDNTVAVIPGPPEVCAQLGIPALDES
;
A
#
# COMPACT_ATOMS: atom_id res chain seq x y z
N MET A 1 16.33 14.63 18.31
CA MET A 1 15.13 15.50 18.26
C MET A 1 13.93 14.64 18.65
N ASN A 2 13.09 15.12 19.57
CA ASN A 2 11.92 14.41 20.09
C ASN A 2 10.75 14.50 19.10
N LEU A 3 10.21 13.36 18.68
CA LEU A 3 9.03 13.25 17.81
C LEU A 3 7.76 13.28 18.69
N SER A 4 7.31 14.47 19.06
CA SER A 4 6.09 14.66 19.86
C SER A 4 4.82 14.54 19.00
N GLU A 5 4.06 13.48 19.29
CA GLU A 5 2.58 13.45 19.42
C GLU A 5 1.76 14.16 18.34
N VAL A 6 1.40 13.42 17.29
CA VAL A 6 0.19 13.71 16.52
C VAL A 6 -1.00 13.06 17.24
N THR A 7 -1.77 13.86 17.95
CA THR A 7 -2.97 13.42 18.69
C THR A 7 -4.14 13.26 17.72
N TYR A 8 -4.50 12.02 17.40
CA TYR A 8 -5.69 11.73 16.59
C TYR A 8 -6.95 11.62 17.48
N PRO A 9 -8.09 12.22 17.10
CA PRO A 9 -9.30 12.19 17.89
C PRO A 9 -9.86 10.77 18.04
N LYS A 10 -10.24 10.42 19.27
CA LYS A 10 -10.80 9.11 19.69
C LYS A 10 -11.97 8.63 18.84
N ASP A 11 -12.69 9.55 18.19
CA ASP A 11 -13.85 9.25 17.36
C ASP A 11 -13.52 8.42 16.11
N THR A 12 -12.28 8.47 15.63
CA THR A 12 -11.84 7.72 14.43
C THR A 12 -11.84 6.21 14.69
N LYS A 13 -11.36 5.79 15.87
CA LYS A 13 -11.24 4.37 16.25
C LYS A 13 -12.60 3.68 16.37
N ASN A 14 -13.57 4.37 16.97
CA ASN A 14 -14.93 3.84 17.15
C ASN A 14 -15.69 3.81 15.81
N ARG A 15 -15.45 4.79 14.93
CA ARG A 15 -16.10 4.85 13.61
C ARG A 15 -15.59 3.75 12.68
N VAL A 16 -14.29 3.44 12.71
CA VAL A 16 -13.68 2.34 11.95
C VAL A 16 -14.12 0.98 12.49
N GLN A 17 -14.17 0.78 13.82
CA GLN A 17 -14.74 -0.44 14.40
C GLN A 17 -16.19 -0.66 13.97
N ASN A 18 -17.01 0.39 13.95
CA ASN A 18 -18.39 0.29 13.50
C ASN A 18 -18.52 -0.02 12.00
N ILE A 19 -17.60 0.46 11.15
CA ILE A 19 -17.56 0.11 9.73
C ILE A 19 -17.18 -1.37 9.56
N LEU A 20 -16.13 -1.84 10.24
CA LEU A 20 -15.70 -3.24 10.22
C LEU A 20 -16.80 -4.20 10.70
N VAL A 21 -17.53 -3.82 11.76
CA VAL A 21 -18.65 -4.62 12.29
C VAL A 21 -19.88 -4.55 11.40
N GLN A 22 -20.18 -3.41 10.77
CA GLN A 22 -21.30 -3.29 9.82
C GLN A 22 -21.03 -4.00 8.49
N GLU A 23 -19.78 -4.03 8.01
CA GLU A 23 -19.39 -4.75 6.79
C GLU A 23 -19.31 -6.25 6.98
N ALA A 24 -18.81 -6.71 8.15
CA ALA A 24 -18.89 -8.13 8.54
C ALA A 24 -20.33 -8.67 8.53
N ARG A 25 -21.32 -7.78 8.72
CA ARG A 25 -22.75 -8.13 8.67
C ARG A 25 -23.39 -7.95 7.29
N ARG A 26 -22.81 -7.17 6.37
CA ARG A 26 -23.53 -6.76 5.15
C ARG A 26 -23.25 -7.55 3.88
N ASN A 27 -22.14 -8.26 3.71
CA ASN A 27 -21.93 -9.04 2.49
C ASN A 27 -20.97 -10.23 2.68
N ALA A 28 -21.52 -11.41 2.97
CA ALA A 28 -20.87 -12.65 2.57
C ALA A 28 -20.90 -12.71 1.03
N LYS A 29 -19.86 -12.23 0.37
CA LYS A 29 -19.68 -12.46 -1.07
C LYS A 29 -19.63 -13.98 -1.28
N PRO A 30 -20.42 -14.55 -2.21
CA PRO A 30 -20.37 -15.97 -2.48
C PRO A 30 -18.97 -16.33 -3.00
N SER A 31 -18.21 -17.08 -2.20
CA SER A 31 -16.92 -17.62 -2.61
C SER A 31 -17.12 -18.62 -3.75
N PRO A 32 -16.32 -18.59 -4.84
CA PRO A 32 -16.37 -19.62 -5.87
C PRO A 32 -16.16 -21.00 -5.24
N ARG A 33 -17.00 -21.99 -5.58
CA ARG A 33 -17.05 -23.33 -4.96
C ARG A 33 -15.72 -24.12 -4.97
N TRP A 34 -14.74 -23.69 -5.76
CA TRP A 34 -13.40 -24.29 -5.85
C TRP A 34 -12.37 -23.68 -4.89
N ARG A 35 -12.66 -22.55 -4.25
CA ARG A 35 -11.82 -21.98 -3.19
C ARG A 35 -12.40 -22.38 -1.84
N LYS A 36 -11.62 -23.11 -1.04
CA LYS A 36 -11.98 -23.39 0.36
C LYS A 36 -12.17 -22.05 1.09
N PRO A 37 -13.15 -21.93 2.00
CA PRO A 37 -13.35 -20.71 2.75
C PRO A 37 -12.11 -20.47 3.63
N THR A 38 -11.28 -19.49 3.27
CA THR A 38 -10.16 -19.06 4.08
C THR A 38 -10.71 -18.27 5.25
N MET A 39 -10.78 -18.92 6.43
CA MET A 39 -10.85 -18.18 7.69
C MET A 39 -9.63 -17.25 7.74
N LEU A 40 -9.85 -15.99 8.13
CA LEU A 40 -8.77 -15.07 8.50
C LEU A 40 -8.04 -15.66 9.71
N THR A 41 -7.01 -16.46 9.47
CA THR A 41 -6.03 -16.84 10.50
C THR A 41 -5.07 -15.67 10.67
N PHE A 42 -5.22 -14.92 11.77
CA PHE A 42 -4.22 -13.96 12.24
C PHE A 42 -2.98 -14.77 12.64
N ALA A 43 -1.91 -14.70 11.85
CA ALA A 43 -0.77 -15.61 11.96
C ALA A 43 0.27 -15.18 13.01
N GLY A 44 0.22 -13.97 13.54
CA GLY A 44 1.13 -13.56 14.61
C GLY A 44 0.91 -12.12 15.09
N LEU A 45 1.21 -11.89 16.37
CA LEU A 45 1.39 -10.56 16.95
C LEU A 45 2.89 -10.28 17.02
N ALA A 46 3.37 -9.28 16.29
CA ALA A 46 4.76 -8.82 16.38
C ALA A 46 4.83 -7.54 17.22
N LEU A 47 5.81 -7.49 18.14
CA LEU A 47 6.15 -6.30 18.90
C LEU A 47 7.19 -5.49 18.12
N ALA A 48 6.78 -4.41 17.48
CA ALA A 48 7.71 -3.38 17.04
C ALA A 48 7.95 -2.43 18.23
N GLY A 49 9.20 -2.28 18.68
CA GLY A 49 9.48 -1.44 19.83
C GLY A 49 10.90 -0.92 19.90
N THR A 50 11.00 0.40 20.06
CA THR A 50 11.89 1.04 21.06
C THR A 50 11.26 2.35 21.52
N THR A 51 10.31 2.30 22.47
CA THR A 51 10.03 3.31 23.52
C THR A 51 8.63 3.08 24.11
N ALA A 52 8.56 2.58 25.35
CA ALA A 52 7.48 2.56 26.37
C ALA A 52 5.98 2.35 26.01
N ALA A 53 5.55 2.37 24.76
CA ALA A 53 4.21 2.02 24.31
C ALA A 53 4.36 0.99 23.18
N GLY A 54 4.42 -0.30 23.54
CA GLY A 54 4.46 -1.37 22.57
C GLY A 54 3.21 -1.33 21.70
N VAL A 55 3.37 -1.01 20.42
CA VAL A 55 2.29 -1.09 19.44
C VAL A 55 2.25 -2.54 18.96
N TYR A 56 1.18 -3.25 19.30
CA TYR A 56 0.94 -4.59 18.78
C TYR A 56 0.55 -4.49 17.31
N VAL A 57 1.36 -5.10 16.44
CA VAL A 57 1.02 -5.22 15.01
C VAL A 57 0.51 -6.64 14.78
N ALA A 58 -0.75 -6.76 14.38
CA ALA A 58 -1.26 -8.03 13.88
C ALA A 58 -0.69 -8.27 12.48
N LEU A 59 -0.18 -9.47 12.22
CA LEU A 59 0.28 -9.90 10.89
C LEU A 59 -0.82 -10.72 10.21
N ALA A 60 -1.01 -10.49 8.91
CA ALA A 60 -1.91 -11.30 8.09
C ALA A 60 -1.24 -11.69 6.76
N PRO A 61 -1.34 -12.96 6.35
CA PRO A 61 -0.87 -13.38 5.04
C PRO A 61 -1.87 -12.95 3.95
N VAL A 62 -1.36 -12.78 2.73
CA VAL A 62 -2.17 -12.62 1.52
C VAL A 62 -1.65 -13.62 0.49
N GLU A 63 -2.50 -14.58 0.10
CA GLU A 63 -2.13 -15.64 -0.85
C GLU A 63 -1.94 -15.12 -2.28
N ASP A 64 -2.77 -14.16 -2.70
CA ASP A 64 -2.70 -13.56 -4.03
C ASP A 64 -2.14 -12.14 -3.96
N LYS A 65 -0.82 -12.02 -4.15
CA LYS A 65 -0.05 -10.77 -4.17
C LYS A 65 0.10 -10.20 -5.59
N ARG A 66 -0.73 -10.61 -6.56
CA ARG A 66 -0.67 -10.09 -7.94
C ARG A 66 -1.22 -8.67 -8.07
N ASP A 67 -2.22 -8.33 -7.25
CA ASP A 67 -2.79 -6.98 -7.13
C ASP A 67 -2.22 -6.29 -5.90
N VAL A 68 -1.50 -5.19 -6.10
CA VAL A 68 -0.93 -4.37 -5.03
C VAL A 68 -1.54 -2.98 -5.10
N ARG A 69 -2.21 -2.58 -4.02
CA ARG A 69 -2.85 -1.26 -3.89
C ARG A 69 -1.87 -0.27 -3.27
N CYS A 70 -1.40 0.69 -4.05
CA CYS A 70 -0.56 1.79 -3.56
C CYS A 70 -1.44 2.95 -3.15
N TYR A 71 -1.57 3.21 -1.85
CA TYR A 71 -2.41 4.28 -1.33
C TYR A 71 -1.73 5.64 -1.47
N TYR A 72 -2.51 6.66 -1.83
CA TYR A 72 -2.00 8.03 -1.89
C TYR A 72 -1.68 8.57 -0.49
N ARG A 73 -2.46 8.17 0.51
CA ARG A 73 -2.36 8.64 1.90
C ARG A 73 -2.77 7.52 2.87
N ALA A 74 -2.44 7.69 4.14
CA ALA A 74 -2.96 6.86 5.24
C ALA A 74 -4.48 7.02 5.49
N ASP A 75 -5.17 7.88 4.73
CA ASP A 75 -6.63 7.91 4.70
C ASP A 75 -7.15 6.93 3.64
N LEU A 76 -7.59 5.76 4.08
CA LEU A 76 -8.02 4.66 3.21
C LEU A 76 -9.39 4.88 2.57
N THR A 77 -10.05 6.01 2.85
CA THR A 77 -11.42 6.29 2.40
C THR A 77 -11.50 7.49 1.46
N ARG A 78 -10.51 8.38 1.51
CA ARG A 78 -10.50 9.60 0.72
C ARG A 78 -10.39 9.29 -0.77
N THR A 79 -11.43 9.65 -1.50
CA THR A 79 -11.40 9.63 -2.96
C THR A 79 -10.80 10.93 -3.49
N TYR A 80 -10.24 10.87 -4.70
CA TYR A 80 -9.61 12.02 -5.35
C TYR A 80 -10.28 12.30 -6.68
N PRO A 81 -10.34 13.55 -7.16
CA PRO A 81 -10.89 13.83 -8.48
C PRO A 81 -10.04 13.17 -9.57
N VAL A 82 -10.71 12.55 -10.55
CA VAL A 82 -10.08 12.17 -11.83
C VAL A 82 -10.21 13.38 -12.75
N LEU A 83 -9.13 14.12 -12.97
CA LEU A 83 -9.18 15.23 -13.93
C LEU A 83 -8.56 14.79 -15.26
N GLU A 84 -9.46 14.47 -16.19
CA GLU A 84 -9.45 14.89 -17.59
C GLU A 84 -10.95 14.97 -18.00
N GLY A 85 -11.48 16.19 -18.19
CA GLY A 85 -12.78 16.43 -18.83
C GLY A 85 -14.08 16.11 -18.06
N ASN A 86 -14.07 15.40 -16.94
CA ASN A 86 -15.30 14.96 -16.24
C ASN A 86 -15.37 15.37 -14.76
N PRO A 87 -15.84 16.61 -14.45
CA PRO A 87 -16.16 16.99 -13.08
C PRO A 87 -17.22 16.05 -12.49
N GLY A 88 -16.89 15.40 -11.36
CA GLY A 88 -17.78 14.46 -10.65
C GLY A 88 -17.27 13.02 -10.60
N VAL A 89 -16.27 12.65 -11.41
CA VAL A 89 -15.64 11.33 -11.33
C VAL A 89 -14.52 11.36 -10.29
N THR A 90 -14.59 10.46 -9.31
CA THR A 90 -13.53 10.26 -8.32
C THR A 90 -12.82 8.94 -8.55
N ARG A 91 -11.54 8.89 -8.20
CA ARG A 91 -10.72 7.68 -8.15
C ARG A 91 -10.68 7.15 -6.70
N PRO A 92 -10.47 5.84 -6.53
CA PRO A 92 -10.22 5.27 -5.22
C PRO A 92 -9.02 5.92 -4.51
N PRO A 93 -8.88 5.70 -3.19
CA PRO A 93 -7.78 6.20 -2.35
C PRO A 93 -6.40 5.62 -2.71
N TYR A 94 -6.32 4.77 -3.73
CA TYR A 94 -5.13 4.08 -4.17
C TYR A 94 -5.10 3.97 -5.71
N ILE A 95 -3.94 3.61 -6.24
CA ILE A 95 -3.84 2.98 -7.56
C ILE A 95 -3.56 1.50 -7.39
N THR A 96 -4.04 0.69 -8.33
CA THR A 96 -3.67 -0.71 -8.43
C THR A 96 -2.41 -0.84 -9.28
N THR A 97 -1.48 -1.66 -8.83
CA THR A 97 -0.24 -1.98 -9.53
C THR A 97 0.00 -3.48 -9.53
N GLY A 98 0.85 -3.95 -10.44
CA GLY A 98 1.36 -5.31 -10.45
C GLY A 98 2.31 -5.55 -11.62
N ILE A 99 2.74 -6.80 -11.80
CA ILE A 99 3.74 -7.17 -12.81
C ILE A 99 3.09 -8.06 -13.85
N PHE A 100 2.94 -7.57 -15.08
CA PHE A 100 2.37 -8.36 -16.17
C PHE A 100 3.36 -9.40 -16.71
N VAL A 101 2.85 -10.56 -17.09
CA VAL A 101 3.56 -11.61 -17.82
C VAL A 101 3.66 -11.17 -19.28
N THR A 102 4.87 -11.01 -19.78
CA THR A 102 5.12 -10.72 -21.19
C THR A 102 4.53 -11.82 -22.08
N GLY A 103 3.74 -11.42 -23.08
CA GLY A 103 3.13 -12.35 -24.04
C GLY A 103 1.88 -13.07 -23.54
N PHE A 104 1.27 -12.63 -22.43
CA PHE A 104 -0.04 -13.14 -22.01
C PHE A 104 -1.11 -12.84 -23.06
N ASP A 105 -1.85 -13.88 -23.49
CA ASP A 105 -2.97 -13.79 -24.42
C ASP A 105 -4.27 -14.08 -23.67
N GLU A 106 -5.03 -13.02 -23.39
CA GLU A 106 -6.31 -13.10 -22.66
C GLU A 106 -7.31 -14.03 -23.36
N LYS A 107 -7.27 -14.15 -24.69
CA LYS A 107 -8.19 -15.01 -25.46
C LYS A 107 -7.91 -16.49 -25.28
N LYS A 108 -6.70 -16.86 -24.84
CA LYS A 108 -6.29 -18.24 -24.57
C LYS A 108 -6.17 -18.53 -23.07
N ASN A 109 -6.66 -17.63 -22.22
CA ASN A 109 -6.60 -17.78 -20.78
C ASN A 109 -7.44 -19.01 -20.34
N PRO A 110 -6.83 -20.05 -19.75
CA PRO A 110 -7.56 -21.21 -19.25
C PRO A 110 -8.44 -20.89 -18.03
N TYR A 111 -8.28 -19.70 -17.43
CA TYR A 111 -9.02 -19.26 -16.24
C TYR A 111 -9.64 -17.87 -16.46
N PRO A 112 -10.70 -17.75 -17.28
CA PRO A 112 -11.28 -16.47 -17.67
C PRO A 112 -11.87 -15.67 -16.49
N ASP A 113 -12.22 -16.33 -15.40
CA ASP A 113 -12.77 -15.67 -14.20
C ASP A 113 -11.67 -15.07 -13.28
N ASP A 114 -10.40 -15.38 -13.53
CA ASP A 114 -9.28 -14.83 -12.78
C ASP A 114 -8.94 -13.42 -13.28
N LYS A 115 -9.39 -12.41 -12.52
CA LYS A 115 -9.16 -10.99 -12.83
C LYS A 115 -7.69 -10.57 -12.85
N ASN A 116 -6.82 -11.37 -12.24
CA ASN A 116 -5.37 -11.15 -12.18
C ASN A 116 -4.63 -12.12 -13.12
N ALA A 117 -5.33 -12.75 -14.06
CA ALA A 117 -4.70 -13.58 -15.08
C ALA A 117 -3.69 -12.75 -15.89
N GLY A 118 -2.54 -13.36 -16.17
CA GLY A 118 -1.44 -12.65 -16.83
C GLY A 118 -0.63 -11.74 -15.92
N MET A 119 -0.84 -11.77 -14.60
CA MET A 119 0.01 -11.08 -13.63
C MET A 119 0.88 -12.07 -12.84
N LYS A 120 2.09 -11.65 -12.47
CA LYS A 120 3.01 -12.38 -11.59
C LYS A 120 2.79 -11.99 -10.14
N GLN A 121 3.05 -12.93 -9.23
CA GLN A 121 3.10 -12.64 -7.79
C GLN A 121 4.15 -11.55 -7.53
N VAL A 122 3.76 -10.50 -6.82
CA VAL A 122 4.68 -9.42 -6.45
C VAL A 122 5.43 -9.85 -5.19
N VAL A 123 6.75 -9.97 -5.31
CA VAL A 123 7.64 -10.38 -4.21
C VAL A 123 7.89 -9.22 -3.24
N ASP A 124 8.01 -8.01 -3.76
CA ASP A 124 8.29 -6.80 -2.97
C ASP A 124 7.24 -5.71 -3.30
N PRO A 125 6.12 -5.68 -2.56
CA PRO A 125 5.07 -4.69 -2.76
C PRO A 125 5.53 -3.25 -2.47
N ILE A 126 6.43 -3.07 -1.50
CA ILE A 126 6.94 -1.75 -1.13
C ILE A 126 7.72 -1.15 -2.29
N ASN A 127 8.63 -1.93 -2.88
CA ASN A 127 9.36 -1.52 -4.08
C ASN A 127 8.41 -1.27 -5.27
N GLN A 128 7.42 -2.14 -5.47
CA GLN A 128 6.44 -1.95 -6.54
C GLN A 128 5.72 -0.59 -6.42
N CYS A 129 5.36 -0.17 -5.21
CA CYS A 129 4.71 1.13 -4.98
C CYS A 129 5.70 2.30 -4.91
N SER A 130 6.94 2.10 -4.47
CA SER A 130 7.96 3.16 -4.46
C SER A 130 8.23 3.68 -5.88
N ARG A 131 8.18 2.80 -6.88
CA ARG A 131 8.28 3.17 -8.30
C ARG A 131 7.13 4.07 -8.75
N ALA A 132 5.91 3.84 -8.28
CA ALA A 132 4.79 4.71 -8.59
C ALA A 132 4.96 6.11 -7.99
N TRP A 133 5.52 6.19 -6.77
CA TRP A 133 5.90 7.45 -6.13
C TRP A 133 7.00 8.16 -6.90
N ASP A 134 8.07 7.44 -7.24
CA ASP A 134 9.19 7.95 -8.02
C ASP A 134 8.77 8.49 -9.38
N MET A 135 7.86 7.81 -10.09
CA MET A 135 7.29 8.30 -11.36
C MET A 135 6.37 9.51 -11.22
N GLY A 136 6.07 9.96 -9.99
CA GLY A 136 5.16 11.09 -9.72
C GLY A 136 3.67 10.76 -9.83
N THR A 137 3.32 9.52 -10.16
CA THR A 137 1.92 9.08 -10.30
C THR A 137 1.14 9.11 -8.97
N MET A 138 1.86 9.14 -7.86
CA MET A 138 1.31 9.23 -6.51
C MET A 138 1.17 10.66 -5.98
N ASN A 139 1.47 11.69 -6.78
CA ASN A 139 1.20 13.09 -6.41
C ASN A 139 0.39 13.84 -7.49
N PRO A 140 -0.74 13.28 -7.97
CA PRO A 140 -1.55 13.97 -8.96
C PRO A 140 -2.03 15.31 -8.41
N TYR A 141 -1.82 16.40 -9.15
CA TYR A 141 -2.27 17.75 -8.77
C TYR A 141 -1.74 18.24 -7.41
N GLY A 142 -0.64 17.66 -6.90
CA GLY A 142 -0.08 18.08 -5.63
C GLY A 142 -0.85 17.62 -4.40
N ILE A 143 -1.70 16.59 -4.50
CA ILE A 143 -2.49 16.06 -3.35
C ILE A 143 -1.65 15.61 -2.15
N ASN A 144 -0.35 15.39 -2.38
CA ASN A 144 0.63 14.91 -1.43
C ASN A 144 1.81 15.87 -1.28
N ASN A 145 1.67 17.14 -1.68
CA ASN A 145 2.70 18.17 -1.47
C ASN A 145 3.05 18.36 0.01
N ASP A 146 2.10 18.09 0.91
CA ASP A 146 2.31 18.15 2.36
C ASP A 146 3.16 16.99 2.90
N LEU A 147 3.31 15.90 2.15
CA LEU A 147 4.21 14.79 2.48
C LEU A 147 5.66 15.06 2.07
N ILE A 148 5.89 16.02 1.16
CA ILE A 148 7.22 16.37 0.67
C ILE A 148 7.93 17.25 1.72
N PRO A 149 9.08 16.82 2.27
CA PRO A 149 9.81 17.62 3.24
C PRO A 149 10.18 18.99 2.69
N LYS A 150 10.08 20.04 3.52
CA LYS A 150 10.55 21.37 3.15
C LYS A 150 12.03 21.31 2.80
N GLY A 151 12.40 21.83 1.64
CA GLY A 151 13.78 21.79 1.16
C GLY A 151 14.20 20.47 0.51
N PHE A 152 13.27 19.54 0.26
CA PHE A 152 13.54 18.41 -0.62
C PHE A 152 13.98 18.90 -2.00
N ILE A 153 15.14 18.44 -2.45
CA ILE A 153 15.68 18.70 -3.77
C ILE A 153 15.55 17.42 -4.57
N SER A 154 14.81 17.48 -5.67
CA SER A 154 14.67 16.35 -6.59
C SER A 154 16.06 15.99 -7.17
N PRO A 155 16.49 14.72 -7.08
CA PRO A 155 17.71 14.28 -7.73
C PRO A 155 17.60 14.47 -9.25
N PRO A 156 18.69 14.79 -9.96
CA PRO A 156 18.69 14.83 -11.40
C PRO A 156 18.20 13.51 -12.01
N PRO A 157 17.42 13.53 -13.11
CA PRO A 157 16.97 12.31 -13.75
C PRO A 157 18.14 11.39 -14.13
N GLY A 158 18.13 10.15 -13.63
CA GLY A 158 19.20 9.18 -13.86
C GLY A 158 20.23 9.06 -12.74
N ASP A 159 20.25 9.99 -11.77
CA ASP A 159 20.97 9.80 -10.52
C ASP A 159 20.13 8.94 -9.57
N LEU A 160 20.78 8.08 -8.78
CA LEU A 160 20.12 7.41 -7.66
C LEU A 160 19.73 8.48 -6.63
N PRO A 161 18.51 8.45 -6.07
CA PRO A 161 18.10 9.46 -5.12
C PRO A 161 19.08 9.52 -3.94
N THR A 162 19.79 10.63 -3.81
CA THR A 162 20.73 10.88 -2.72
C THR A 162 19.96 11.31 -1.48
N ALA A 163 19.44 10.34 -0.74
CA ALA A 163 19.08 10.50 0.67
C ALA A 163 19.16 9.13 1.35
N GLU A 164 19.19 9.13 2.68
CA GLU A 164 19.13 7.96 3.57
C GLU A 164 17.82 7.13 3.45
N GLY A 165 17.17 7.13 2.28
CA GLY A 165 15.87 6.55 1.95
C GLY A 165 15.82 5.72 0.65
N VAL A 166 16.96 5.22 0.16
CA VAL A 166 16.98 4.26 -0.98
C VAL A 166 16.65 2.83 -0.52
N LYS A 167 16.27 2.67 0.74
CA LYS A 167 15.90 1.40 1.35
C LYS A 167 14.56 1.54 2.07
N ASP A 168 13.79 0.46 2.10
CA ASP A 168 12.60 0.38 2.93
C ASP A 168 12.96 0.33 4.42
N GLN A 169 11.92 0.29 5.26
CA GLN A 169 12.03 0.16 6.71
C GLN A 169 12.79 -1.10 7.19
N ASN A 170 12.94 -2.11 6.32
CA ASN A 170 13.66 -3.35 6.58
C ASN A 170 15.08 -3.34 6.02
N GLY A 171 15.53 -2.21 5.45
CA GLY A 171 16.85 -2.06 4.84
C GLY A 171 16.97 -2.66 3.43
N LYS A 172 15.87 -3.09 2.80
CA LYS A 172 15.85 -3.60 1.41
C LYS A 172 15.90 -2.43 0.43
N PRO A 173 16.73 -2.48 -0.62
CA PRO A 173 16.82 -1.39 -1.58
C PRO A 173 15.51 -1.23 -2.37
N LEU A 174 15.04 0.02 -2.49
CA LEU A 174 13.87 0.39 -3.31
C LEU A 174 14.18 0.35 -4.81
N PHE A 175 15.46 0.48 -5.19
CA PHE A 175 15.94 0.37 -6.58
C PHE A 175 17.08 -0.66 -6.65
N PRO A 176 16.77 -1.97 -6.63
CA PRO A 176 17.78 -3.03 -6.66
C PRO A 176 18.43 -3.20 -8.04
N ASP A 177 17.75 -2.78 -9.11
CA ASP A 177 18.26 -2.88 -10.48
C ASP A 177 18.93 -1.57 -10.90
N PRO A 178 20.25 -1.55 -11.15
CA PRO A 178 20.98 -0.36 -11.55
C PRO A 178 20.60 0.16 -12.96
N ALA A 179 19.87 -0.62 -13.76
CA ALA A 179 19.31 -0.14 -15.03
C ALA A 179 18.04 0.71 -14.85
N LEU A 180 17.41 0.68 -13.67
CA LEU A 180 16.24 1.50 -13.36
C LEU A 180 16.70 2.93 -13.02
N LYS A 181 16.30 3.88 -13.86
CA LYS A 181 16.52 5.31 -13.60
C LYS A 181 15.40 5.84 -12.72
N SER A 182 15.78 6.56 -11.66
CA SER A 182 14.83 7.33 -10.86
C SER A 182 14.39 8.57 -11.64
N PHE A 183 13.11 8.93 -11.48
CA PHE A 183 12.52 10.18 -11.97
C PHE A 183 12.64 11.32 -10.95
N GLY A 184 13.19 11.05 -9.76
CA GLY A 184 13.56 12.05 -8.77
C GLY A 184 12.40 12.59 -7.94
N ASN A 185 11.22 11.98 -7.97
CA ASN A 185 10.13 12.40 -7.09
C ASN A 185 10.36 11.89 -5.66
N TYR A 186 9.86 12.64 -4.68
CA TYR A 186 9.94 12.23 -3.28
C TYR A 186 9.14 10.95 -3.04
N ILE A 187 9.79 9.97 -2.39
CA ILE A 187 9.17 8.73 -1.94
C ILE A 187 9.06 8.81 -0.41
N PRO A 188 7.84 8.83 0.17
CA PRO A 188 7.69 8.78 1.62
C PRO A 188 8.09 7.40 2.15
N PHE A 189 8.23 7.26 3.47
CA PHE A 189 8.23 5.93 4.08
C PHE A 189 6.96 5.17 3.69
N LEU A 190 7.12 3.90 3.30
CA LEU A 190 6.05 3.04 2.83
C LEU A 190 6.00 1.77 3.70
N THR A 191 4.80 1.39 4.11
CA THR A 191 4.56 0.18 4.91
C THR A 191 3.56 -0.72 4.20
N ALA A 192 3.86 -2.02 4.15
CA ALA A 192 2.94 -3.03 3.62
C ALA A 192 1.95 -3.49 4.70
N CYS A 193 0.66 -3.35 4.39
CA CYS A 193 -0.48 -3.73 5.21
C CYS A 193 -1.43 -4.65 4.41
N VAL A 194 -2.46 -5.15 5.10
CA VAL A 194 -3.54 -5.93 4.51
C VAL A 194 -4.86 -5.17 4.62
N VAL A 195 -5.46 -4.84 3.49
CA VAL A 195 -6.79 -4.21 3.39
C VAL A 195 -7.65 -5.07 2.48
N ASP A 196 -8.82 -5.50 2.96
CA ASP A 196 -9.74 -6.37 2.23
C ASP A 196 -9.08 -7.63 1.64
N ASN A 197 -8.21 -8.29 2.42
CA ASN A 197 -7.44 -9.48 1.99
C ASN A 197 -6.58 -9.23 0.73
N THR A 198 -6.21 -7.97 0.49
CA THR A 198 -5.36 -7.52 -0.62
C THR A 198 -4.14 -6.83 -0.04
N VAL A 199 -3.00 -6.92 -0.74
CA VAL A 199 -1.79 -6.19 -0.36
C VAL A 199 -2.03 -4.69 -0.55
N ALA A 200 -1.83 -3.92 0.53
CA ALA A 200 -1.96 -2.48 0.55
C ALA A 200 -0.64 -1.85 1.00
N VAL A 201 -0.07 -0.95 0.22
CA VAL A 201 1.12 -0.20 0.62
C VAL A 201 0.70 1.23 0.93
N ILE A 202 0.95 1.64 2.18
CA ILE A 202 0.44 2.88 2.75
C ILE A 202 1.62 3.78 3.13
N PRO A 203 1.59 5.08 2.77
CA PRO A 203 2.63 6.01 3.19
C PRO A 203 2.53 6.28 4.69
N GLY A 204 3.64 6.10 5.38
CA GLY A 204 3.74 6.24 6.83
C GLY A 204 4.87 5.40 7.42
N PRO A 205 5.18 5.61 8.70
CA PRO A 205 6.16 4.81 9.44
C PRO A 205 5.66 3.37 9.65
N PRO A 206 6.51 2.44 10.13
CA PRO A 206 6.16 1.02 10.29
C PRO A 206 4.89 0.77 11.12
N GLU A 207 4.54 1.69 12.04
CA GLU A 207 3.37 1.56 12.90
C GLU A 207 2.05 1.95 12.21
N VAL A 208 2.08 2.43 10.96
CA VAL A 208 0.89 2.97 10.27
C VAL A 208 -0.24 1.94 10.15
N CYS A 209 0.06 0.66 9.90
CA CYS A 209 -0.97 -0.37 9.84
C CYS A 209 -1.72 -0.48 11.19
N ALA A 210 -0.98 -0.51 12.29
CA ALA A 210 -1.55 -0.60 13.63
C ALA A 210 -2.31 0.67 14.03
N GLN A 211 -1.82 1.86 13.65
CA GLN A 211 -2.54 3.11 13.86
C GLN A 211 -3.88 3.14 13.12
N LEU A 212 -3.94 2.53 11.94
CA LEU A 212 -5.15 2.37 11.14
C LEU A 212 -6.03 1.19 11.59
N GLY A 213 -5.56 0.37 12.54
CA GLY A 213 -6.27 -0.80 13.02
C GLY A 213 -6.37 -1.94 12.01
N ILE A 214 -5.43 -2.01 11.06
CA ILE A 214 -5.35 -3.08 10.05
C ILE A 214 -4.09 -3.92 10.24
N PRO A 215 -4.07 -5.18 9.77
CA PRO A 215 -2.87 -6.00 9.86
C PRO A 215 -1.73 -5.48 8.99
N ALA A 216 -0.49 -5.65 9.43
CA ALA A 216 0.65 -5.58 8.54
C ALA A 216 0.72 -6.85 7.68
N LEU A 217 1.31 -6.74 6.48
CA LEU A 217 1.50 -7.89 5.60
C LEU A 217 2.53 -8.85 6.22
N ASP A 218 2.18 -10.13 6.27
CA ASP A 218 3.13 -11.19 6.58
C ASP A 218 4.04 -11.46 5.38
N GLU A 219 5.34 -11.23 5.57
CA GLU A 219 6.39 -11.45 4.55
C GLU A 219 6.91 -12.90 4.52
N SER A 220 6.38 -13.80 5.36
CA SER A 220 6.76 -15.22 5.40
C SER A 220 6.35 -16.03 4.17
#